data_AF-A0A1I6NRJ3-F1
#
_entry.id   AF-A0A1I6NRJ3-F1
#
_cell.length_a   1.000
_cell.length_b   1.000
_cell.length_c   1.000
_cell.angle_alpha   90.00
_cell.angle_beta   90.00
_cell.angle_gamma   90.00
#
_symmetry.space_group_name_H-M   'P 1'
#
loop_
_entity.id
_entity.type
_entity.pdbx_description
1 polymer ?
#
loop_
_entity_poly.entity_id
_entity_poly.type
_entity_poly.pdbx_seq_one_letter_code
_entity_poly.pdbx_strand_id
1 'polypeptide(L)'
;MNSSYDIMELWSKPTTYKFSSDEIAFIKKHTSKNSYKVKYALYNKHSSQGKYIAFIIDSNPNATRKSGMENFWTYIAEREITIIEYDELIANFGCNNRRFQVWYYKSIDHLILDDLKYSVKTPERFVKVCKEKGYTLGVQLKMELKFNTSN
;
A
#
# COMPACT_ATOMS: atom_id res chain seq x y z
N MET A 1 -21.80 -2.97 27.69
CA MET A 1 -20.61 -2.20 28.11
C MET A 1 -20.49 -1.02 27.16
N ASN A 2 -20.55 0.22 27.67
CA ASN A 2 -20.33 1.43 26.90
C ASN A 2 -18.88 1.88 27.10
N SER A 3 -17.94 1.29 26.38
CA SER A 3 -16.65 1.95 26.16
C SER A 3 -16.89 2.98 25.06
N SER A 4 -17.01 4.24 25.44
CA SER A 4 -16.99 5.34 24.47
C SER A 4 -15.55 5.49 23.97
N TYR A 5 -15.15 4.63 23.05
CA TYR A 5 -13.87 4.78 22.37
C TYR A 5 -13.86 6.12 21.61
N ASP A 6 -12.77 6.88 21.72
CA ASP A 6 -12.51 8.03 20.86
C ASP A 6 -11.54 7.60 19.74
N ILE A 7 -11.92 7.83 18.49
CA ILE A 7 -11.09 7.50 17.34
C ILE A 7 -9.73 8.22 17.39
N MET A 8 -9.68 9.43 17.95
CA MET A 8 -8.43 10.18 18.14
C MET A 8 -7.53 9.53 19.18
N GLU A 9 -8.11 8.95 20.23
CA GLU A 9 -7.34 8.22 21.24
C GLU A 9 -6.74 6.94 20.64
N LEU A 10 -7.54 6.17 19.89
CA LEU A 10 -7.07 4.98 19.18
C LEU A 10 -6.00 5.32 18.13
N TRP A 11 -6.14 6.46 17.46
CA TRP A 11 -5.16 6.98 16.50
C TRP A 11 -3.81 7.32 17.17
N SER A 12 -3.82 7.67 18.46
CA SER A 12 -2.62 8.08 19.20
C SER A 12 -1.81 6.93 19.79
N LYS A 13 -2.31 5.69 19.72
CA LYS A 13 -1.65 4.53 20.33
C LYS A 13 -0.28 4.25 19.69
N PRO A 14 0.73 3.82 20.46
CA PRO A 14 2.06 3.53 19.94
C PRO A 14 2.06 2.27 19.05
N THR A 15 3.11 2.12 18.24
CA THR A 15 3.30 0.97 17.32
C THR A 15 3.29 -0.39 18.00
N THR A 16 3.57 -0.44 19.30
CA THR A 16 3.59 -1.66 20.10
C THR A 16 2.20 -2.04 20.65
N TYR A 17 1.20 -1.17 20.51
CA TYR A 17 -0.15 -1.44 20.99
C TYR A 17 -0.85 -2.45 20.10
N LYS A 18 -1.50 -3.44 20.71
CA LYS A 18 -2.32 -4.42 20.02
C LYS A 18 -3.78 -4.13 20.31
N PHE A 19 -4.52 -3.69 19.30
CA PHE A 19 -5.95 -3.43 19.43
C PHE A 19 -6.72 -4.72 19.71
N SER A 20 -7.66 -4.63 20.63
CA SER A 20 -8.68 -5.64 20.86
C SER A 20 -9.66 -5.73 19.69
N SER A 21 -10.41 -6.84 19.62
CA SER A 21 -11.45 -7.02 18.59
C SER A 21 -12.50 -5.92 18.60
N ASP A 22 -12.85 -5.40 19.77
CA ASP A 22 -13.86 -4.34 19.93
C ASP A 22 -13.33 -2.99 19.41
N GLU A 23 -12.07 -2.67 19.68
CA GLU A 23 -11.41 -1.47 19.14
C GLU A 23 -11.28 -1.57 17.62
N ILE A 24 -10.90 -2.74 17.08
CA ILE A 24 -10.84 -2.97 15.62
C ILE A 24 -12.21 -2.75 14.99
N ALA A 25 -13.27 -3.30 15.57
CA ALA A 25 -14.64 -3.11 15.07
C ALA A 25 -15.04 -1.62 15.11
N PHE A 26 -14.69 -0.92 16.19
CA PHE A 26 -14.91 0.52 16.31
C PHE A 26 -14.14 1.32 15.26
N ILE A 27 -12.87 1.00 15.00
CA ILE A 27 -12.05 1.65 13.97
C ILE A 27 -12.66 1.43 12.58
N LYS A 28 -13.03 0.19 12.23
CA LYS A 28 -13.64 -0.12 10.93
C LYS A 28 -14.94 0.65 10.69
N LYS A 29 -15.70 0.94 11.75
CA LYS A 29 -16.93 1.74 11.67
C LYS A 29 -16.65 3.21 11.32
N HIS A 30 -15.50 3.76 11.73
CA HIS A 30 -15.15 5.17 11.56
C HIS A 30 -14.15 5.45 10.42
N THR A 31 -13.45 4.43 9.95
CA THR A 31 -12.54 4.51 8.80
C THR A 31 -12.98 3.52 7.73
N SER A 32 -13.79 3.98 6.78
CA SER A 32 -14.26 3.12 5.69
C SER A 32 -13.10 2.68 4.80
N LYS A 33 -13.16 1.44 4.31
CA LYS A 33 -12.26 0.93 3.27
C LYS A 33 -12.19 1.86 2.05
N ASN A 34 -13.33 2.47 1.67
CA ASN A 34 -13.43 3.36 0.51
C ASN A 34 -12.75 4.72 0.73
N SER A 35 -12.31 5.00 1.96
CA SER A 35 -11.49 6.18 2.27
C SER A 35 -10.03 6.01 1.85
N TYR A 36 -9.64 4.83 1.38
CA TYR A 36 -8.27 4.51 0.96
C TYR A 36 -8.18 4.29 -0.54
N LYS A 37 -7.08 4.72 -1.15
CA LYS A 37 -6.68 4.25 -2.49
C LYS A 37 -5.25 3.76 -2.51
N VAL A 38 -5.02 2.75 -3.32
CA VAL A 38 -3.67 2.34 -3.70
C VAL A 38 -3.25 3.11 -4.94
N LYS A 39 -2.08 3.73 -4.91
CA LYS A 39 -1.49 4.50 -5.99
C LYS A 39 -0.12 3.92 -6.34
N TYR A 40 0.11 3.77 -7.64
CA TYR A 40 1.35 3.31 -8.23
C TYR A 40 2.06 4.48 -8.90
N ALA A 41 3.27 4.77 -8.44
CA ALA A 41 4.03 5.93 -8.89
C ALA A 41 5.51 5.64 -9.11
N LEU A 42 6.16 6.52 -9.87
CA LEU A 42 7.62 6.60 -9.93
C LEU A 42 8.10 7.64 -8.93
N TYR A 43 9.19 7.35 -8.22
CA TYR A 43 9.78 8.27 -7.26
C TYR A 43 10.82 9.18 -7.93
N ASN A 44 10.59 10.48 -7.83
CA ASN A 44 11.31 11.53 -8.57
C ASN A 44 12.35 12.26 -7.74
N LYS A 45 12.35 12.11 -6.41
CA LYS A 45 13.35 12.80 -5.59
C LYS A 45 14.74 12.34 -6.03
N HIS A 46 15.69 13.27 -6.13
CA HIS A 46 17.11 13.00 -6.37
C HIS A 46 17.64 12.03 -5.29
N SER A 47 17.41 10.75 -5.52
CA SER A 47 17.82 9.68 -4.63
C SER A 47 19.24 9.34 -5.02
N SER A 48 20.17 9.52 -4.09
CA SER A 48 21.51 8.93 -4.20
C SER A 48 21.45 7.40 -4.40
N GLN A 49 20.30 6.78 -4.13
CA GLN A 49 20.10 5.35 -4.17
C GLN A 49 19.54 4.82 -5.51
N GLY A 50 19.30 5.66 -6.53
CA GLY A 50 18.87 5.26 -7.87
C GLY A 50 17.37 5.39 -8.18
N LYS A 51 16.90 4.67 -9.20
CA LYS A 51 15.51 4.65 -9.69
C LYS A 51 14.61 3.80 -8.77
N TYR A 52 13.53 4.40 -8.22
CA TYR A 52 12.55 3.68 -7.40
C TYR A 52 11.12 3.81 -7.92
N ILE A 53 10.36 2.74 -7.73
CA ILE A 53 8.91 2.66 -7.78
C ILE A 53 8.38 2.94 -6.38
N ALA A 54 7.29 3.69 -6.28
CA ALA A 54 6.54 3.91 -5.05
C ALA A 54 5.17 3.22 -5.15
N PHE A 55 4.94 2.26 -4.25
CA PHE A 55 3.61 1.74 -3.94
C PHE A 55 3.08 2.53 -2.75
N ILE A 56 1.91 3.14 -2.90
CA ILE A 56 1.38 4.10 -1.94
C ILE A 56 -0.02 3.70 -1.55
N ILE A 57 -0.29 3.58 -0.26
CA ILE A 57 -1.64 3.59 0.28
C ILE A 57 -1.93 5.01 0.78
N ASP A 58 -2.87 5.69 0.14
CA ASP A 58 -3.34 7.03 0.50
C ASP A 58 -4.64 6.92 1.30
N SER A 59 -4.60 7.29 2.58
CA SER A 59 -5.75 7.27 3.49
C SER A 59 -6.67 8.49 3.34
N ASN A 60 -6.32 9.44 2.46
CA ASN A 60 -7.16 10.57 2.13
C ASN A 60 -6.97 10.95 0.64
N PRO A 61 -7.44 10.10 -0.29
CA PRO A 61 -7.20 10.27 -1.72
C PRO A 61 -7.89 11.50 -2.32
N ASN A 62 -8.94 11.99 -1.66
CA ASN A 62 -9.75 13.13 -2.10
C ASN A 62 -9.36 14.46 -1.42
N ALA A 63 -8.19 14.51 -0.77
CA ALA A 63 -7.71 15.74 -0.14
C ALA A 63 -7.63 16.87 -1.19
N THR A 64 -8.29 18.00 -0.90
CA THR A 64 -8.36 19.15 -1.82
C THR A 64 -7.01 19.84 -2.02
N ARG A 65 -6.08 19.68 -1.06
CA ARG A 65 -4.73 20.24 -1.13
C ARG A 65 -3.70 19.13 -1.28
N LYS A 66 -2.79 19.30 -2.24
CA LYS A 66 -1.61 18.45 -2.36
C LYS A 66 -0.68 18.66 -1.17
N SER A 67 -0.23 17.56 -0.57
CA SER A 67 0.90 17.55 0.34
C SER A 67 2.20 17.76 -0.45
N GLY A 68 3.19 18.42 0.16
CA GLY A 68 4.52 18.57 -0.45
C GLY A 68 5.19 17.23 -0.79
N MET A 69 4.85 16.15 -0.08
CA MET A 69 5.34 14.80 -0.38
C MET A 69 4.90 14.30 -1.75
N GLU A 70 3.71 14.71 -2.22
CA GLU A 70 3.16 14.27 -3.50
C GLU A 70 4.02 14.73 -4.68
N ASN A 71 4.77 15.82 -4.52
CA ASN A 71 5.67 16.34 -5.56
C ASN A 71 6.84 15.40 -5.86
N PHE A 72 7.13 14.45 -4.97
CA PHE A 72 8.17 13.45 -5.19
C PHE A 72 7.70 12.25 -6.02
N TRP A 73 6.44 12.22 -6.45
CA TRP A 73 5.87 11.08 -7.15
C TRP A 73 5.24 11.47 -8.49
N THR A 74 5.53 10.70 -9.53
CA THR A 74 4.74 10.71 -10.76
C THR A 74 3.75 9.55 -10.69
N TYR A 75 2.49 9.87 -10.39
CA TYR A 75 1.41 8.90 -10.38
C TYR A 75 1.09 8.38 -11.79
N ILE A 76 0.93 7.06 -11.91
CA ILE A 76 0.70 6.40 -13.20
C ILE A 76 -0.62 5.62 -13.21
N ALA A 77 -0.92 4.92 -12.13
CA ALA A 77 -2.12 4.11 -11.99
C ALA A 77 -2.59 4.08 -10.53
N GLU A 78 -3.85 3.71 -10.33
CA GLU A 78 -4.45 3.55 -9.01
C GLU A 78 -5.45 2.38 -9.02
N ARG A 79 -5.77 1.87 -7.84
CA ARG A 79 -6.81 0.87 -7.62
C ARG A 79 -7.43 1.03 -6.25
N GLU A 80 -8.55 0.35 -6.06
CA GLU A 80 -9.13 0.16 -4.74
C GLU A 80 -8.22 -0.75 -3.90
N ILE A 81 -8.19 -0.47 -2.59
CA ILE A 81 -7.52 -1.34 -1.64
C ILE A 81 -8.26 -2.70 -1.55
N THR A 82 -7.53 -3.78 -1.31
CA THR A 82 -8.13 -5.09 -1.02
C THR A 82 -8.64 -5.16 0.41
N ILE A 83 -9.40 -6.20 0.75
CA ILE A 83 -9.83 -6.42 2.14
C ILE A 83 -8.64 -6.79 3.03
N ILE A 84 -7.68 -7.55 2.50
CA ILE A 84 -6.51 -8.03 3.24
C ILE A 84 -5.60 -6.85 3.60
N GLU A 85 -5.27 -5.99 2.62
CA GLU A 85 -4.48 -4.78 2.87
C GLU A 85 -5.20 -3.84 3.85
N TYR A 86 -6.53 -3.69 3.73
CA TYR A 86 -7.30 -2.89 4.66
C TYR A 86 -7.27 -3.44 6.09
N ASP A 87 -7.42 -4.75 6.26
CA ASP A 87 -7.37 -5.37 7.58
C ASP A 87 -5.97 -5.26 8.22
N GLU A 88 -4.90 -5.37 7.42
CA GLU A 88 -3.52 -5.10 7.87
C GLU A 88 -3.33 -3.65 8.30
N LEU A 89 -3.91 -2.68 7.59
CA LEU A 89 -3.89 -1.27 8.00
C LEU A 89 -4.61 -1.04 9.31
N ILE A 90 -5.79 -1.64 9.50
CA ILE A 90 -6.57 -1.48 10.73
C ILE A 90 -5.87 -2.14 11.91
N ALA A 91 -5.22 -3.30 11.71
CA ALA A 91 -4.42 -3.93 12.76
C ALA A 91 -3.26 -3.06 13.24
N ASN A 92 -2.78 -2.15 12.39
CA ASN A 92 -1.70 -1.20 12.68
C ASN A 92 -2.21 0.26 12.74
N PHE A 93 -3.48 0.46 13.10
CA PHE A 93 -4.08 1.80 13.19
C PHE A 93 -3.31 2.69 14.17
N GLY A 94 -3.12 3.97 13.85
CA GLY A 94 -2.32 4.91 14.65
C GLY A 94 -0.79 4.69 14.60
N CYS A 95 -0.33 3.49 14.28
CA CYS A 95 1.08 3.09 14.28
C CYS A 95 1.85 3.65 13.05
N ASN A 96 1.16 3.79 11.92
CA ASN A 96 1.68 4.34 10.67
C ASN A 96 1.02 5.69 10.35
N ASN A 97 1.29 6.67 11.22
CA ASN A 97 0.64 8.00 11.30
C ASN A 97 0.99 8.95 10.14
N ARG A 98 0.77 8.51 8.90
CA ARG A 98 0.95 9.33 7.70
C ARG A 98 -0.18 9.03 6.73
N ARG A 99 -0.75 10.11 6.16
CA ARG A 99 -1.70 10.02 5.04
C ARG A 99 -1.23 9.05 3.96
N PHE A 100 0.08 9.02 3.71
CA PHE A 100 0.72 8.13 2.76
C PHE A 100 1.54 7.07 3.50
N GLN A 101 1.18 5.81 3.33
CA GLN A 101 2.06 4.69 3.62
C GLN A 101 2.72 4.28 2.31
N VAL A 102 4.06 4.27 2.30
CA VAL A 102 4.83 4.18 1.06
C VAL A 102 5.89 3.10 1.17
N TRP A 103 5.88 2.21 0.20
CA TRP A 103 6.91 1.20 0.01
C TRP A 103 7.65 1.48 -1.29
N TYR A 104 8.98 1.47 -1.21
CA TYR A 104 9.84 1.77 -2.35
C TYR A 104 10.50 0.51 -2.88
N TYR A 105 10.37 0.28 -4.19
CA TYR A 105 10.92 -0.88 -4.87
C TYR A 105 11.91 -0.44 -5.94
N LYS A 106 13.02 -1.16 -6.09
CA LYS A 106 13.98 -0.92 -7.19
C LYS A 106 13.50 -1.51 -8.52
N SER A 107 12.61 -2.49 -8.48
CA SER A 107 12.11 -3.19 -9.65
C SER A 107 10.60 -3.45 -9.56
N ILE A 108 9.95 -3.38 -10.72
CA ILE A 108 8.54 -3.74 -10.89
C ILE A 108 8.28 -5.20 -10.59
N ASP A 109 9.27 -6.08 -10.77
CA ASP A 109 9.14 -7.52 -10.56
C ASP A 109 8.87 -7.83 -9.07
N HIS A 110 9.54 -7.12 -8.16
CA HIS A 110 9.29 -7.26 -6.73
C HIS A 110 7.89 -6.79 -6.35
N LEU A 111 7.44 -5.67 -6.91
CA LEU A 111 6.10 -5.17 -6.64
C LEU A 111 5.02 -6.13 -7.19
N ILE A 112 5.24 -6.72 -8.36
CA ILE A 112 4.33 -7.73 -8.92
C ILE A 112 4.24 -8.93 -7.97
N LEU A 113 5.37 -9.42 -7.45
CA LEU A 113 5.36 -10.51 -6.47
C LEU A 113 4.61 -10.15 -5.18
N ASP A 114 4.72 -8.91 -4.71
CA ASP A 114 3.99 -8.46 -3.53
C ASP A 114 2.49 -8.31 -3.81
N ASP A 115 2.08 -7.71 -4.94
CA ASP A 115 0.66 -7.65 -5.34
C ASP A 115 0.05 -9.06 -5.44
N LEU A 116 0.81 -10.05 -5.95
CA LEU A 116 0.35 -11.43 -6.04
C LEU A 116 0.06 -12.08 -4.68
N LYS A 117 0.78 -11.71 -3.61
CA LYS A 117 0.48 -12.18 -2.24
C LYS A 117 -0.93 -11.78 -1.80
N TYR A 118 -1.41 -10.64 -2.30
CA TYR A 118 -2.74 -10.10 -2.03
C TYR A 118 -3.76 -10.46 -3.12
N SER A 119 -3.44 -11.40 -4.02
CA SER A 119 -4.27 -11.77 -5.17
C SER A 119 -4.62 -10.59 -6.09
N VAL A 120 -3.73 -9.61 -6.16
CA VAL A 120 -3.86 -8.42 -7.00
C VAL A 120 -3.03 -8.60 -8.27
N LYS A 121 -3.59 -8.18 -9.39
CA LYS A 121 -2.83 -7.95 -10.62
C LYS A 121 -2.36 -6.50 -10.65
N THR A 122 -1.04 -6.26 -10.66
CA THR A 122 -0.48 -4.92 -10.83
C THR A 122 -1.01 -4.28 -12.13
N PRO A 123 -1.45 -3.01 -12.12
CA PRO A 123 -2.03 -2.36 -13.30
C PRO A 123 -1.12 -2.41 -14.52
N GLU A 124 -1.64 -2.90 -15.64
CA GLU A 124 -0.84 -3.12 -16.87
C GLU A 124 -0.19 -1.85 -17.41
N ARG A 125 -0.91 -0.72 -17.34
CA ARG A 125 -0.38 0.60 -17.68
C ARG A 125 0.88 0.93 -16.87
N PHE A 126 0.88 0.60 -15.58
CA PHE A 126 2.03 0.86 -14.71
C PHE A 126 3.21 -0.05 -15.04
N VAL A 127 2.95 -1.34 -15.26
CA VAL A 127 3.97 -2.32 -15.67
C VAL A 127 4.64 -1.89 -16.97
N LYS A 128 3.86 -1.45 -17.97
CA LYS A 128 4.38 -0.97 -19.25
C LYS A 128 5.34 0.22 -19.06
N VAL A 129 4.91 1.24 -18.34
CA VAL A 129 5.74 2.44 -18.06
C VAL A 129 7.03 2.08 -17.32
N CYS A 130 6.96 1.16 -16.35
CA CYS A 130 8.13 0.71 -15.60
C CYS A 130 9.14 -0.03 -16.51
N LYS A 131 8.66 -0.93 -17.38
CA LYS A 131 9.50 -1.65 -18.35
C LYS A 131 10.18 -0.69 -19.33
N GLU A 132 9.43 0.23 -19.92
CA GLU A 132 9.97 1.24 -20.86
C GLU A 132 11.05 2.13 -20.23
N LYS A 133 10.93 2.45 -18.94
CA LYS A 133 11.90 3.28 -18.21
C LYS A 133 13.03 2.48 -17.54
N GLY A 134 13.05 1.16 -17.70
CA GLY A 134 14.08 0.26 -17.18
C GLY A 134 14.01 0.00 -15.68
N TYR A 135 12.81 -0.04 -15.08
CA TYR A 135 12.58 -0.42 -13.69
C TYR A 135 12.38 -1.94 -13.54
N THR A 136 13.19 -2.75 -14.21
CA THR A 136 13.12 -4.21 -14.17
C THR A 136 14.40 -4.77 -13.57
N LEU A 137 14.31 -5.89 -12.86
CA LEU A 137 15.47 -6.74 -12.64
C LEU A 137 15.70 -7.41 -14.00
N GLY A 138 16.92 -7.43 -14.52
CA GLY A 138 17.25 -8.19 -15.75
C GLY A 138 17.12 -9.71 -15.58
N VAL A 139 16.25 -10.18 -14.68
CA VAL A 139 16.09 -11.56 -14.24
C VAL A 139 14.70 -12.00 -14.66
N GLN A 140 14.64 -12.94 -15.59
CA GLN A 140 13.40 -13.65 -15.93
C GLN A 140 12.89 -14.37 -14.67
N LEU A 141 11.76 -13.92 -14.13
CA LEU A 141 11.06 -14.62 -13.04
C LEU A 141 10.63 -16.01 -13.56
N LYS A 142 11.41 -17.06 -13.28
CA LYS A 142 10.95 -18.44 -13.41
C LYS A 142 9.95 -18.72 -12.29
N MET A 143 8.66 -18.69 -12.61
CA MET A 143 7.65 -19.27 -11.73
C MET A 143 7.70 -20.79 -11.86
N GLU A 144 8.28 -21.48 -10.87
CA GLU A 144 8.11 -22.92 -10.72
C GLU A 144 6.73 -23.21 -10.12
N LEU A 145 5.72 -23.34 -10.97
CA LEU A 145 4.43 -23.91 -10.58
C LEU A 145 4.61 -25.42 -10.38
N LYS A 146 4.80 -25.85 -9.13
CA LYS A 146 4.68 -27.26 -8.76
C LYS A 146 3.20 -27.65 -8.81
N PHE A 147 2.75 -28.13 -9.96
CA PHE A 147 1.51 -28.90 -10.03
C PHE A 147 1.78 -30.27 -9.39
N ASN A 148 1.33 -30.47 -8.16
CA ASN A 148 1.17 -31.81 -7.61
C ASN A 148 -0.01 -32.48 -8.33
N THR A 149 0.26 -33.13 -9.46
CA THR A 149 -0.65 -34.17 -9.95
C THR A 149 -0.52 -35.38 -9.02
N SER A 150 -1.47 -35.51 -8.10
CA SER A 150 -1.68 -36.78 -7.40
C SER A 150 -2.54 -37.66 -8.31
N ASN A 151 -1.99 -38.80 -8.69
CA ASN A 151 -2.73 -39.92 -9.30
C ASN A 151 -3.56 -40.64 -8.23
#